data_AF-A0A8H7YWK1-F1
#
_entry.id   AF-A0A8H7YWK1-F1
#
_cell.length_a   1.000
_cell.length_b   1.000
_cell.length_c   1.000
_cell.angle_alpha   90.00
_cell.angle_beta   90.00
_cell.angle_gamma   90.00
#
_symmetry.space_group_name_H-M   'P 1'
#
loop_
_entity.id
_entity.type
_entity.pdbx_description
1 polymer ?
#
loop_
_entity_poly.entity_id
_entity_poly.type
_entity_poly.pdbx_seq_one_letter_code
_entity_poly.pdbx_strand_id
1 'polypeptide(L)'
;MIDPSIFQSLQAKIDEESQIRDELQDIVQTLSKRGRSTQAILSRAHSTPADQLTPVLDEAATEIRAQKEDVARLVSVAAQHPFYKYNHIWSRELQNLVFTIQFCAWLGGLRDARAEKAKGFMTIEEVGEFLGVPVNLKDQDSFHLSIEEYLQALISLVEELSRLAVNSVTLGDYARPLKISKFVSDLQAGFQLLNLKNDSLRKRSDGIKYSVKKKKNFFFLFLSLPPPFPSLRPVYTLTCHMQCTDHNPNRSRKSRTSCTTCPCET
;
A
#
# COMPACT_ATOMS: atom_id res chain seq x y z
N MET A 1 -57.31 -11.33 23.61
CA MET A 1 -56.79 -10.10 22.96
C MET A 1 -55.32 -9.99 23.33
N ILE A 2 -54.45 -9.68 22.36
CA ILE A 2 -53.02 -9.50 22.63
C ILE A 2 -52.84 -8.14 23.34
N ASP A 3 -52.04 -8.11 24.40
CA ASP A 3 -51.73 -6.88 25.13
C ASP A 3 -50.90 -5.91 24.27
N PRO A 4 -51.40 -4.69 23.97
CA PRO A 4 -50.66 -3.68 23.21
C PRO A 4 -49.31 -3.29 23.82
N SER A 5 -49.12 -3.47 25.14
CA SER A 5 -47.87 -3.17 25.85
C SER A 5 -46.68 -3.96 25.27
N ILE A 6 -46.93 -5.17 24.77
CA ILE A 6 -45.90 -6.02 24.14
C ILE A 6 -45.33 -5.32 22.92
N PHE A 7 -46.18 -4.76 22.05
CA PHE A 7 -45.72 -4.05 20.84
C PHE A 7 -45.04 -2.73 21.16
N GLN A 8 -45.45 -2.02 22.21
CA GLN A 8 -44.75 -0.81 22.67
C GLN A 8 -43.34 -1.12 23.17
N SER A 9 -43.17 -2.21 23.93
CA SER A 9 -41.85 -2.65 24.40
C SER A 9 -40.93 -3.10 23.24
N LEU A 10 -41.51 -3.72 22.20
CA LEU A 10 -40.77 -4.09 20.99
C LEU A 10 -40.36 -2.86 20.19
N GLN A 11 -41.24 -1.86 20.06
CA GLN A 11 -40.92 -0.61 19.38
C GLN A 11 -39.74 0.11 20.06
N ALA A 12 -39.75 0.20 21.40
CA ALA A 12 -38.64 0.81 22.14
C ALA A 12 -37.29 0.14 21.87
N LYS A 13 -37.26 -1.21 21.77
CA LYS A 13 -36.04 -1.95 21.41
C LYS A 13 -35.61 -1.69 19.96
N ILE A 14 -36.55 -1.57 19.03
CA ILE A 14 -36.26 -1.24 17.63
C ILE A 14 -35.67 0.17 17.52
N ASP A 15 -36.20 1.12 18.28
CA ASP A 15 -35.74 2.50 18.30
C ASP A 15 -34.32 2.61 18.87
N GLU A 16 -34.03 1.90 19.97
CA GLU A 16 -32.67 1.78 20.54
C GLU A 16 -31.68 1.19 19.53
N GLU A 17 -32.04 0.09 18.87
CA GLU A 17 -31.20 -0.49 17.83
C GLU A 17 -30.96 0.47 16.66
N SER A 18 -31.95 1.29 16.30
CA SER A 18 -31.81 2.30 15.26
C SER A 18 -30.83 3.38 15.67
N GLN A 19 -30.94 3.88 16.90
CA GLN A 19 -30.03 4.89 17.43
C GLN A 19 -28.58 4.42 17.42
N ILE A 20 -28.33 3.17 17.82
CA ILE A 20 -26.99 2.55 17.78
C ILE A 20 -26.46 2.48 16.35
N ARG A 21 -27.30 2.07 15.38
CA ARG A 21 -26.89 2.03 13.96
C ARG A 21 -26.53 3.42 13.44
N ASP A 22 -27.34 4.42 13.77
CA ASP A 22 -27.13 5.79 13.30
C ASP A 22 -25.83 6.39 13.87
N GLU A 23 -25.54 6.14 15.15
CA GLU A 23 -24.29 6.57 15.79
C GLU A 23 -23.05 5.91 15.16
N LEU A 24 -23.09 4.59 14.96
CA LEU A 24 -22.00 3.86 14.30
C LEU A 24 -21.81 4.35 12.85
N GLN A 25 -22.91 4.60 12.14
CA GLN A 25 -22.87 5.05 10.75
C GLN A 25 -22.24 6.45 10.63
N ASP A 26 -22.50 7.37 11.56
CA ASP A 26 -21.87 8.70 11.58
C ASP A 26 -20.33 8.61 11.69
N ILE A 27 -19.86 7.76 12.60
CA ILE A 27 -18.41 7.51 12.77
C ILE A 27 -17.82 6.90 11.49
N VAL A 28 -18.48 5.90 10.92
CA VAL A 28 -18.02 5.23 9.69
C VAL A 28 -18.03 6.18 8.49
N GLN A 29 -18.99 7.10 8.38
CA GLN A 29 -19.02 8.11 7.33
C GLN A 29 -17.82 9.06 7.43
N THR A 30 -17.45 9.46 8.65
CA THR A 30 -16.25 10.27 8.89
C THR A 30 -14.99 9.51 8.47
N LEU A 31 -14.86 8.25 8.88
CA LEU A 31 -13.76 7.38 8.51
C LEU A 31 -13.69 7.21 6.97
N SER A 32 -14.83 6.96 6.31
CA SER A 32 -14.93 6.82 4.85
C SER A 32 -14.49 8.08 4.10
N LYS A 33 -14.84 9.27 4.61
CA LYS A 33 -14.41 10.55 4.02
C LYS A 33 -12.89 10.71 4.09
N ARG A 34 -12.29 10.43 5.25
CA ARG A 34 -10.82 10.47 5.42
C ARG A 34 -10.14 9.39 4.59
N GLY A 35 -10.67 8.17 4.57
CA GLY A 35 -10.18 7.07 3.75
C GLY A 35 -10.12 7.41 2.26
N ARG A 36 -11.15 8.07 1.71
CA ARG A 36 -11.16 8.57 0.32
C ARG A 36 -10.06 9.62 0.08
N SER A 37 -9.83 10.52 1.03
CA SER A 37 -8.74 11.51 0.97
C SER A 37 -7.38 10.82 0.92
N THR A 38 -7.13 9.89 1.84
CA THR A 38 -5.89 9.09 1.87
C THR A 38 -5.68 8.32 0.57
N GLN A 39 -6.74 7.69 0.05
CA GLN A 39 -6.66 6.96 -1.21
C GLN A 39 -6.34 7.89 -2.40
N ALA A 40 -6.89 9.12 -2.41
CA ALA A 40 -6.55 10.12 -3.42
C ALA A 40 -5.07 10.52 -3.35
N ILE A 41 -4.50 10.71 -2.16
CA ILE A 41 -3.08 11.02 -1.97
C ILE A 41 -2.21 9.86 -2.46
N LEU A 42 -2.52 8.63 -2.03
CA LEU A 42 -1.80 7.43 -2.46
C LEU A 42 -1.94 7.17 -3.96
N SER A 43 -3.03 7.58 -4.61
CA SER A 43 -3.19 7.44 -6.05
C SER A 43 -2.13 8.22 -6.85
N ARG A 44 -1.57 9.30 -6.29
CA ARG A 44 -0.46 10.05 -6.91
C ARG A 44 0.81 9.22 -7.04
N ALA A 45 0.97 8.15 -6.24
CA ALA A 45 2.11 7.23 -6.34
C ALA A 45 2.19 6.55 -7.72
N HIS A 46 1.08 6.48 -8.46
CA HIS A 46 1.05 5.93 -9.82
C HIS A 46 1.70 6.84 -10.86
N SER A 47 1.75 8.15 -10.62
CA SER A 47 2.30 9.15 -11.53
C SER A 47 3.58 9.81 -11.02
N THR A 48 4.07 9.40 -9.84
CA THR A 48 5.24 9.99 -9.21
C THR A 48 6.44 9.06 -9.36
N PRO A 49 7.59 9.56 -9.88
CA PRO A 49 8.81 8.76 -9.96
C PRO A 49 9.34 8.36 -8.57
N ALA A 50 10.18 7.33 -8.50
CA ALA A 50 10.56 6.69 -7.25
C ALA A 50 11.33 7.61 -6.27
N ASP A 51 12.10 8.55 -6.80
CA ASP A 51 12.89 9.56 -6.07
C ASP A 51 12.03 10.63 -5.40
N GLN A 52 10.85 10.92 -5.96
CA GLN A 52 9.92 11.95 -5.47
C GLN A 52 8.74 11.36 -4.69
N LEU A 53 8.78 10.07 -4.37
CA LEU A 53 7.67 9.38 -3.74
C LEU A 53 7.54 9.68 -2.24
N THR A 54 8.66 9.98 -1.56
CA THR A 54 8.70 10.17 -0.10
C THR A 54 7.70 11.21 0.43
N PRO A 55 7.59 12.43 -0.13
CA PRO A 55 6.63 13.42 0.36
C PRO A 55 5.17 12.95 0.24
N VAL A 56 4.84 12.18 -0.81
CA VAL A 56 3.50 11.60 -0.99
C VAL A 56 3.20 10.58 0.10
N LEU A 57 4.20 9.78 0.48
CA LEU A 57 4.07 8.77 1.52
C LEU A 57 3.98 9.38 2.91
N ASP A 58 4.71 10.47 3.18
CA ASP A 58 4.66 11.19 4.45
C ASP A 58 3.29 11.86 4.65
N GLU A 59 2.75 12.47 3.60
CA GLU A 59 1.39 13.04 3.59
C GLU A 59 0.34 11.95 3.84
N ALA A 60 0.43 10.82 3.11
CA ALA A 60 -0.47 9.69 3.31
C ALA A 60 -0.35 9.07 4.71
N ALA A 61 0.87 8.92 5.23
CA ALA A 61 1.12 8.39 6.58
C ALA A 61 0.52 9.29 7.67
N THR A 62 0.56 10.61 7.47
CA THR A 62 -0.07 11.58 8.39
C THR A 62 -1.58 11.39 8.43
N GLU A 63 -2.23 11.30 7.26
CA GLU A 63 -3.68 11.06 7.16
C GLU A 63 -4.09 9.67 7.69
N ILE A 64 -3.27 8.65 7.49
CA ILE A 64 -3.49 7.30 8.04
C ILE A 64 -3.41 7.35 9.58
N ARG A 65 -2.45 8.07 10.15
CA ARG A 65 -2.34 8.22 11.61
C ARG A 65 -3.53 8.99 12.18
N ALA A 66 -4.03 10.02 11.49
CA ALA A 66 -5.22 10.76 11.92
C ALA A 66 -6.47 9.87 12.01
N GLN A 67 -6.60 8.87 11.13
CA GLN A 67 -7.71 7.91 11.16
C GLN A 67 -7.70 7.00 12.40
N LYS A 68 -6.58 6.89 13.14
CA LYS A 68 -6.53 6.14 14.40
C LYS A 68 -7.50 6.68 15.44
N GLU A 69 -7.70 8.00 15.48
CA GLU A 69 -8.64 8.63 16.40
C GLU A 69 -10.09 8.22 16.09
N ASP A 70 -10.45 8.15 14.81
CA ASP A 70 -11.79 7.71 14.38
C ASP A 70 -12.00 6.23 14.69
N VAL A 71 -10.97 5.40 14.50
CA VAL A 71 -11.01 3.97 14.87
C VAL A 71 -11.13 3.82 16.38
N ALA A 72 -10.41 4.60 17.19
CA ALA A 72 -10.54 4.57 18.64
C ALA A 72 -11.96 4.96 19.10
N ARG A 73 -12.55 6.00 18.48
CA ARG A 73 -13.95 6.37 18.71
C ARG A 73 -14.90 5.23 18.33
N LEU A 74 -14.71 4.61 17.17
CA LEU A 74 -15.50 3.46 16.72
C LEU A 74 -15.41 2.30 17.71
N VAL A 75 -14.21 1.95 18.17
CA VAL A 75 -13.98 0.88 19.17
C VAL A 75 -14.76 1.19 20.46
N SER A 76 -14.71 2.44 20.94
CA SER A 76 -15.36 2.83 22.20
C SER A 76 -16.89 2.68 22.18
N VAL A 77 -17.53 2.93 21.03
CA VAL A 77 -18.97 2.76 20.84
C VAL A 77 -19.30 1.30 20.53
N ALA A 78 -18.57 0.69 19.59
CA ALA A 78 -18.84 -0.68 19.15
C ALA A 78 -18.63 -1.72 20.25
N ALA A 79 -17.69 -1.52 21.18
CA ALA A 79 -17.45 -2.44 22.29
C ALA A 79 -18.62 -2.52 23.30
N GLN A 80 -19.57 -1.58 23.26
CA GLN A 80 -20.77 -1.58 24.11
C GLN A 80 -21.89 -2.47 23.54
N HIS A 81 -21.72 -2.99 22.32
CA HIS A 81 -22.75 -3.70 21.58
C HIS A 81 -22.22 -5.02 21.00
N PRO A 82 -23.09 -5.99 20.69
CA PRO A 82 -22.66 -7.27 20.13
C PRO A 82 -21.94 -7.10 18.79
N PHE A 83 -20.70 -7.59 18.68
CA PHE A 83 -19.82 -7.32 17.54
C PHE A 83 -20.44 -7.81 16.23
N TYR A 84 -20.84 -9.08 16.18
CA TYR A 84 -21.35 -9.71 14.95
C TYR A 84 -22.72 -9.19 14.51
N LYS A 85 -23.43 -8.44 15.37
CA LYS A 85 -24.67 -7.77 14.98
C LYS A 85 -24.40 -6.54 14.12
N TYR A 86 -23.35 -5.79 14.43
CA TYR A 86 -23.09 -4.47 13.83
C TYR A 86 -21.84 -4.42 12.94
N ASN A 87 -21.01 -5.48 12.90
CA ASN A 87 -19.74 -5.47 12.16
C ASN A 87 -19.83 -5.02 10.70
N HIS A 88 -20.89 -5.44 10.01
CA HIS A 88 -21.15 -5.11 8.62
C HIS A 88 -21.20 -3.60 8.33
N ILE A 89 -21.47 -2.77 9.35
CA ILE A 89 -21.51 -1.31 9.24
C ILE A 89 -20.10 -0.76 8.96
N TRP A 90 -19.07 -1.25 9.65
CA TRP A 90 -17.70 -0.73 9.52
C TRP A 90 -16.76 -1.63 8.72
N SER A 91 -17.08 -2.91 8.50
CA SER A 91 -16.16 -3.87 7.88
C SER A 91 -15.60 -3.40 6.55
N ARG A 92 -16.40 -2.71 5.72
CA ARG A 92 -15.91 -2.19 4.43
C ARG A 92 -14.86 -1.10 4.61
N GLU A 93 -15.07 -0.17 5.53
CA GLU A 93 -14.12 0.92 5.76
C GLU A 93 -12.87 0.44 6.50
N LEU A 94 -13.01 -0.54 7.39
CA LEU A 94 -11.86 -1.18 8.02
C LEU A 94 -10.99 -1.91 6.98
N GLN A 95 -11.59 -2.63 6.03
CA GLN A 95 -10.86 -3.21 4.89
C GLN A 95 -10.12 -2.15 4.05
N ASN A 96 -10.77 -1.01 3.78
CA ASN A 96 -10.15 0.09 3.02
C ASN A 96 -8.96 0.70 3.78
N LEU A 97 -9.10 0.91 5.09
CA LEU A 97 -8.03 1.44 5.94
C LEU A 97 -6.85 0.47 6.03
N VAL A 98 -7.11 -0.82 6.26
CA VAL A 98 -6.04 -1.83 6.25
C VAL A 98 -5.36 -1.85 4.89
N PHE A 99 -6.11 -1.74 3.78
CA PHE A 99 -5.53 -1.66 2.45
C PHE A 99 -4.61 -0.43 2.29
N THR A 100 -5.03 0.76 2.70
CA THR A 100 -4.20 1.98 2.56
C THR A 100 -2.94 1.92 3.42
N ILE A 101 -3.03 1.36 4.64
CA ILE A 101 -1.87 1.07 5.51
C ILE A 101 -0.89 0.16 4.77
N GLN A 102 -1.37 -0.96 4.24
CA GLN A 102 -0.51 -1.93 3.57
C GLN A 102 0.11 -1.38 2.30
N PHE A 103 -0.65 -0.59 1.52
CA PHE A 103 -0.14 0.03 0.31
C PHE A 103 0.94 1.08 0.62
N CYS A 104 0.69 1.93 1.62
CA CYS A 104 1.67 2.92 2.09
C CYS A 104 2.95 2.24 2.61
N ALA A 105 2.81 1.20 3.44
CA ALA A 105 3.92 0.43 3.98
C ALA A 105 4.74 -0.27 2.87
N TRP A 106 4.08 -0.84 1.86
CA TRP A 106 4.75 -1.50 0.74
C TRP A 106 5.57 -0.53 -0.12
N LEU A 107 5.07 0.70 -0.30
CA LEU A 107 5.79 1.76 -1.01
C LEU A 107 6.97 2.34 -0.21
N GLY A 108 7.12 1.98 1.07
CA GLY A 108 8.21 2.41 1.93
C GLY A 108 7.84 3.53 2.92
N GLY A 109 6.55 3.87 3.04
CA GLY A 109 6.03 4.73 4.10
C GLY A 109 5.87 3.98 5.43
N LEU A 110 5.37 4.65 6.47
CA LEU A 110 5.12 4.07 7.80
C LEU A 110 6.33 3.32 8.39
N ARG A 111 7.54 3.86 8.17
CA ARG A 111 8.82 3.19 8.51
C ARG A 111 8.99 2.97 10.02
N ASP A 112 8.39 3.84 10.81
CA ASP A 112 8.32 3.82 12.27
C ASP A 112 7.39 2.74 12.83
N ALA A 113 6.33 2.42 12.10
CA ALA A 113 5.33 1.43 12.52
C ALA A 113 5.72 -0.02 12.14
N ARG A 114 6.90 -0.22 11.57
CA ARG A 114 7.32 -1.48 10.97
C ARG A 114 8.55 -2.04 11.64
N ALA A 115 8.57 -3.35 11.90
CA ALA A 115 9.79 -4.01 12.33
C ALA A 115 10.91 -3.84 11.27
N GLU A 116 12.12 -3.50 11.70
CA GLU A 116 13.29 -3.21 10.84
C GLU A 116 13.60 -4.32 9.81
N LYS A 117 13.15 -5.56 10.08
CA LYS A 117 13.38 -6.75 9.25
C LYS A 117 12.25 -7.06 8.26
N ALA A 118 11.09 -6.42 8.35
CA ALA A 118 9.98 -6.74 7.48
C ALA A 118 10.25 -6.16 6.07
N LYS A 119 10.12 -6.98 5.02
CA LYS A 119 10.16 -6.57 3.60
C LYS A 119 8.79 -6.81 2.98
N GLY A 120 8.18 -5.79 2.37
CA GLY A 120 6.84 -5.89 1.77
C GLY A 120 5.71 -5.24 2.58
N PHE A 121 4.97 -6.00 3.39
CA PHE A 121 3.73 -5.58 4.06
C PHE A 121 3.82 -5.78 5.58
N MET A 122 2.81 -5.32 6.31
CA MET A 122 2.64 -5.50 7.77
C MET A 122 1.82 -6.76 8.04
N THR A 123 2.13 -7.50 9.10
CA THR A 123 1.31 -8.61 9.59
C THR A 123 -0.01 -8.11 10.18
N ILE A 124 -0.97 -9.01 10.40
CA ILE A 124 -2.26 -8.61 11.00
C ILE A 124 -2.05 -8.10 12.44
N GLU A 125 -1.08 -8.67 13.15
CA GLU A 125 -0.66 -8.24 14.49
C GLU A 125 -0.06 -6.83 14.47
N GLU A 126 0.86 -6.54 13.55
CA GLU A 126 1.44 -5.20 13.38
C GLU A 126 0.38 -4.15 13.00
N VAL A 127 -0.60 -4.52 12.17
CA VAL A 127 -1.71 -3.61 11.82
C VAL A 127 -2.62 -3.37 13.02
N GLY A 128 -2.93 -4.42 13.80
CA GLY A 128 -3.71 -4.30 15.03
C GLY A 128 -3.02 -3.41 16.06
N GLU A 129 -1.73 -3.61 16.30
CA GLU A 129 -0.91 -2.77 17.18
C GLU A 129 -0.85 -1.32 16.67
N PHE A 130 -0.64 -1.13 15.37
CA PHE A 130 -0.63 0.20 14.76
C PHE A 130 -1.97 0.94 14.95
N LEU A 131 -3.10 0.24 14.82
CA LEU A 131 -4.44 0.82 15.01
C LEU A 131 -4.88 0.89 16.48
N GLY A 132 -4.20 0.19 17.39
CA GLY A 132 -4.65 0.04 18.78
C GLY A 132 -5.88 -0.86 18.91
N VAL A 133 -6.04 -1.84 18.01
CA VAL A 133 -7.21 -2.71 17.91
C VAL A 133 -6.79 -4.17 18.17
N PRO A 134 -7.49 -4.90 19.05
CA PRO A 134 -7.25 -6.34 19.23
C PRO A 134 -7.44 -7.12 17.93
N VAL A 135 -6.68 -8.19 17.75
CA VAL A 135 -6.74 -9.01 16.53
C VAL A 135 -7.39 -10.35 16.83
N ASN A 136 -8.38 -10.73 16.02
CA ASN A 136 -9.00 -12.06 16.02
C ASN A 136 -9.32 -12.63 17.41
N LEU A 137 -10.13 -11.89 18.18
CA LEU A 137 -10.58 -12.34 19.49
C LEU A 137 -11.54 -13.52 19.35
N LYS A 138 -11.30 -14.58 20.12
CA LYS A 138 -12.13 -15.80 20.13
C LYS A 138 -13.01 -15.92 21.37
N ASP A 139 -12.57 -15.34 22.48
CA ASP A 139 -13.15 -15.56 23.80
C ASP A 139 -13.98 -14.37 24.30
N GLN A 140 -13.99 -13.25 23.57
CA GLN A 140 -14.68 -12.02 23.95
C GLN A 140 -15.40 -11.39 22.75
N ASP A 141 -16.65 -10.98 22.97
CA ASP A 141 -17.49 -10.27 22.00
C ASP A 141 -17.18 -8.77 22.06
N SER A 142 -15.97 -8.40 21.61
CA SER A 142 -15.52 -7.02 21.55
C SER A 142 -14.96 -6.68 20.17
N PHE A 143 -14.83 -5.39 19.88
CA PHE A 143 -14.28 -4.92 18.63
C PHE A 143 -12.87 -5.48 18.39
N HIS A 144 -12.68 -6.12 17.24
CA HIS A 144 -11.41 -6.66 16.81
C HIS A 144 -11.27 -6.61 15.30
N LEU A 145 -10.03 -6.59 14.82
CA LEU A 145 -9.72 -6.79 13.41
C LEU A 145 -9.84 -8.28 13.09
N SER A 146 -10.77 -8.63 12.22
CA SER A 146 -10.97 -10.01 11.80
C SER A 146 -9.94 -10.41 10.73
N ILE A 147 -9.63 -11.71 10.66
CA ILE A 147 -8.79 -12.28 9.59
C ILE A 147 -9.41 -12.02 8.22
N GLU A 148 -10.75 -12.06 8.13
CA GLU A 148 -11.44 -11.85 6.86
C GLU A 148 -11.22 -10.44 6.30
N GLU A 149 -11.33 -9.41 7.15
CA GLU A 149 -11.10 -8.02 6.74
C GLU A 149 -9.66 -7.80 6.28
N TYR A 150 -8.70 -8.38 7.01
CA TYR A 150 -7.29 -8.32 6.64
C TYR A 150 -7.00 -9.01 5.30
N LEU A 151 -7.53 -10.22 5.09
CA LEU A 151 -7.35 -10.94 3.82
C LEU A 151 -8.04 -10.22 2.65
N GLN A 152 -9.23 -9.64 2.86
CA GLN A 152 -9.91 -8.83 1.84
C GLN A 152 -9.08 -7.60 1.44
N ALA A 153 -8.44 -6.94 2.41
CA ALA A 153 -7.56 -5.80 2.17
C ALA A 153 -6.31 -6.19 1.36
N LEU A 154 -5.72 -7.36 1.64
CA LEU A 154 -4.59 -7.89 0.87
C LEU A 154 -4.96 -8.20 -0.60
N ILE A 155 -6.18 -8.67 -0.86
CA ILE A 155 -6.63 -8.86 -2.25
C ILE A 155 -6.69 -7.51 -2.98
N SER A 156 -7.25 -6.49 -2.34
CA SER A 156 -7.28 -5.12 -2.91
C SER A 156 -5.87 -4.55 -3.11
N LEU A 157 -4.91 -4.86 -2.21
CA LEU A 157 -3.50 -4.49 -2.40
C LEU A 157 -2.91 -5.09 -3.66
N VAL A 158 -3.16 -6.37 -3.94
CA VAL A 158 -2.68 -7.02 -5.17
C VAL A 158 -3.21 -6.33 -6.41
N GLU A 159 -4.49 -5.99 -6.44
CA GLU A 159 -5.13 -5.30 -7.55
C GLU A 159 -4.47 -3.94 -7.82
N GLU A 160 -4.18 -3.19 -6.76
CA GLU A 160 -3.57 -1.86 -6.85
C GLU A 160 -2.09 -1.91 -7.23
N LEU A 161 -1.29 -2.81 -6.62
CA LEU A 161 0.11 -3.03 -7.00
C LEU A 161 0.23 -3.46 -8.46
N SER A 162 -0.69 -4.30 -8.87
CA SER A 162 -0.79 -4.72 -10.25
C SER A 162 -1.03 -3.51 -11.18
N ARG A 163 -1.79 -2.49 -10.77
CA ARG A 163 -1.96 -1.25 -11.56
C ARG A 163 -0.68 -0.40 -11.53
N LEU A 164 -0.07 -0.28 -10.36
CA LEU A 164 1.20 0.44 -10.17
C LEU A 164 2.32 -0.10 -11.06
N ALA A 165 2.41 -1.42 -11.23
CA ALA A 165 3.42 -2.05 -12.09
C ALA A 165 3.34 -1.60 -13.55
N VAL A 166 2.14 -1.36 -14.09
CA VAL A 166 1.99 -0.87 -15.47
C VAL A 166 2.45 0.59 -15.55
N ASN A 167 2.01 1.40 -14.59
CA ASN A 167 2.32 2.83 -14.58
C ASN A 167 3.83 3.09 -14.33
N SER A 168 4.50 2.25 -13.54
CA SER A 168 5.93 2.40 -13.29
C SER A 168 6.77 2.15 -14.54
N VAL A 169 6.33 1.26 -15.44
CA VAL A 169 6.96 1.06 -16.76
C VAL A 169 6.86 2.33 -17.60
N THR A 170 5.71 3.00 -17.59
CA THR A 170 5.52 4.29 -18.28
C THR A 170 6.41 5.39 -17.72
N LEU A 171 6.74 5.33 -16.43
CA LEU A 171 7.68 6.25 -15.76
C LEU A 171 9.16 5.84 -15.92
N GLY A 172 9.47 4.78 -16.66
CA GLY A 172 10.84 4.30 -16.89
C GLY A 172 11.43 3.45 -15.75
N ASP A 173 10.65 3.08 -14.73
CA ASP A 173 11.06 2.17 -13.66
C ASP A 173 10.72 0.72 -14.04
N TYR A 174 11.70 0.02 -14.61
CA TYR A 174 11.60 -1.40 -14.98
C TYR A 174 11.91 -2.36 -13.82
N ALA A 175 12.47 -1.86 -12.71
CA ALA A 175 12.83 -2.70 -11.56
C ALA A 175 11.62 -2.95 -10.64
N ARG A 176 10.74 -1.96 -10.47
CA ARG A 176 9.54 -2.06 -9.62
C ARG A 176 8.53 -3.12 -10.10
N PRO A 177 8.21 -3.27 -11.39
CA PRO A 177 7.32 -4.35 -11.85
C PRO A 177 7.83 -5.75 -11.52
N LEU A 178 9.15 -5.98 -11.58
CA LEU A 178 9.76 -7.26 -11.21
C LEU A 178 9.55 -7.56 -9.71
N LYS A 179 9.77 -6.55 -8.85
CA LYS A 179 9.52 -6.66 -7.41
C LYS A 179 8.04 -6.96 -7.12
N ILE A 180 7.14 -6.26 -7.81
CA ILE A 180 5.68 -6.47 -7.69
C ILE A 180 5.30 -7.89 -8.14
N SER A 181 5.80 -8.35 -9.28
CA SER A 181 5.47 -9.68 -9.80
C SER A 181 5.91 -10.78 -8.84
N LYS A 182 7.10 -10.66 -8.24
CA LYS A 182 7.56 -11.61 -7.21
C LYS A 182 6.63 -11.57 -6.00
N PHE A 183 6.40 -10.38 -5.46
CA PHE A 183 5.56 -10.17 -4.28
C PHE A 183 4.14 -10.74 -4.45
N VAL A 184 3.49 -10.43 -5.58
CA VAL A 184 2.14 -10.92 -5.88
C VAL A 184 2.11 -12.44 -6.06
N SER A 185 3.16 -13.04 -6.63
CA SER A 185 3.26 -14.50 -6.76
C SER A 185 3.40 -15.17 -5.39
N ASP A 186 4.22 -14.60 -4.51
CA ASP A 186 4.41 -15.09 -3.14
C ASP A 186 3.09 -14.96 -2.35
N LEU A 187 2.37 -13.86 -2.50
CA LEU A 187 1.07 -13.66 -1.86
C LEU A 187 0.03 -14.65 -2.40
N GLN A 188 -0.02 -14.86 -3.72
CA GLN A 188 -0.91 -15.85 -4.34
C GLN A 188 -0.63 -17.26 -3.81
N ALA A 189 0.63 -17.65 -3.68
CA ALA A 189 1.01 -18.93 -3.07
C ALA A 189 0.53 -19.01 -1.61
N GLY A 190 0.66 -17.92 -0.85
CA GLY A 190 0.10 -17.81 0.50
C GLY A 190 -1.41 -18.06 0.54
N PHE A 191 -2.18 -17.42 -0.34
CA PHE A 191 -3.63 -17.64 -0.45
C PHE A 191 -3.99 -19.08 -0.84
N GLN A 192 -3.16 -19.77 -1.63
CA GLN A 192 -3.38 -21.18 -2.00
C GLN A 192 -3.17 -22.16 -0.83
N LEU A 193 -2.40 -21.78 0.19
CA LEU A 193 -2.23 -22.57 1.41
C LEU A 193 -3.45 -22.47 2.33
N LEU A 194 -4.26 -21.41 2.18
CA LEU A 194 -5.43 -21.18 3.02
C LEU A 194 -6.63 -21.98 2.50
N ASN A 195 -7.21 -22.82 3.34
CA ASN A 195 -8.47 -23.51 3.04
C ASN A 195 -9.67 -22.58 3.32
N LEU A 196 -9.89 -21.62 2.43
CA LEU A 196 -10.96 -20.63 2.56
C LEU A 196 -12.33 -21.27 2.33
N LYS A 197 -13.14 -21.35 3.38
CA LYS A 197 -14.54 -21.79 3.30
C LYS A 197 -15.51 -20.67 2.93
N ASN A 198 -15.11 -19.41 3.10
CA ASN A 198 -15.93 -18.25 2.79
C ASN A 198 -15.97 -18.02 1.27
N ASP A 199 -17.18 -18.08 0.69
CA ASP A 199 -17.39 -17.99 -0.75
C ASP A 199 -16.99 -16.61 -1.32
N SER A 200 -17.18 -15.53 -0.56
CA SER A 200 -16.86 -14.16 -1.00
C SER A 200 -15.34 -13.94 -1.12
N LEU A 201 -14.59 -14.39 -0.11
CA LEU A 201 -13.12 -14.35 -0.09
C LEU A 201 -12.54 -15.25 -1.17
N ARG A 202 -13.06 -16.47 -1.33
CA ARG A 202 -12.62 -17.41 -2.36
C ARG A 202 -12.80 -16.85 -3.76
N LYS A 203 -13.98 -16.30 -4.07
CA LYS A 203 -14.26 -15.67 -5.37
C LYS A 203 -13.28 -14.53 -5.68
N ARG A 204 -12.99 -13.67 -4.69
CA ARG A 204 -12.03 -12.57 -4.87
C ARG A 204 -10.58 -13.06 -4.94
N SER A 205 -10.18 -14.06 -4.15
CA SER A 205 -8.84 -14.64 -4.20
C SER A 205 -8.57 -15.35 -5.54
N ASP A 206 -9.57 -16.04 -6.10
CA ASP A 206 -9.46 -16.63 -7.44
C ASP A 206 -9.28 -15.55 -8.52
N GLY A 207 -9.85 -14.36 -8.30
CA GLY A 207 -9.63 -13.15 -9.08
C GLY A 207 -8.14 -12.78 -9.24
N ILE A 208 -7.32 -13.02 -8.21
CA ILE A 208 -5.88 -12.71 -8.21
C ILE A 208 -5.19 -13.42 -9.39
N LYS A 209 -5.51 -14.69 -9.65
CA LYS A 209 -4.90 -15.48 -10.73
C LYS A 209 -5.00 -14.79 -12.09
N TYR A 210 -6.11 -14.11 -12.36
CA TYR A 210 -6.32 -13.39 -13.61
C TYR A 210 -5.50 -12.11 -13.67
N SER A 211 -5.43 -11.36 -12.56
CA SER A 211 -4.58 -10.17 -12.43
C SER A 211 -3.11 -10.49 -12.66
N VAL A 212 -2.61 -11.61 -12.10
CA VAL A 212 -1.22 -12.08 -12.31
C VAL A 212 -0.99 -12.50 -13.76
N LYS A 213 -1.87 -13.34 -14.32
CA LYS A 213 -1.69 -13.89 -15.68
C LYS A 213 -1.73 -12.79 -16.75
N LYS A 214 -2.67 -11.86 -16.66
CA LYS A 214 -2.81 -10.75 -17.62
C LYS A 214 -1.58 -9.85 -17.60
N LYS A 215 -1.02 -9.58 -16.41
CA LYS A 215 0.08 -8.62 -16.24
C LYS A 215 1.46 -9.22 -16.45
N LYS A 216 1.65 -10.51 -16.13
CA LYS A 216 2.85 -11.25 -16.55
C LYS A 216 3.00 -11.27 -18.07
N ASN A 217 1.89 -11.46 -18.79
CA ASN A 217 1.88 -11.39 -20.25
C ASN A 217 2.21 -9.98 -20.77
N PHE A 218 1.65 -8.94 -20.16
CA PHE A 218 1.98 -7.55 -20.49
C PHE A 218 3.47 -7.24 -20.25
N PHE A 219 4.01 -7.64 -19.09
CA PHE A 219 5.41 -7.45 -18.74
C PHE A 219 6.35 -8.19 -19.68
N PHE A 220 6.08 -9.47 -19.95
CA PHE A 220 6.88 -10.27 -20.88
C PHE A 220 6.85 -9.65 -22.29
N LEU A 221 5.69 -9.21 -22.77
CA LEU A 221 5.57 -8.52 -24.05
C LEU A 221 6.38 -7.21 -24.05
N PHE A 222 6.28 -6.40 -22.99
CA PHE A 222 6.98 -5.11 -22.91
C PHE A 222 8.51 -5.27 -22.84
N LEU A 223 9.04 -6.26 -22.11
CA LEU A 223 10.49 -6.53 -22.08
C LEU A 223 11.01 -7.28 -23.30
N SER A 224 10.16 -8.03 -24.00
CA SER A 224 10.55 -8.76 -25.22
C SER A 224 10.52 -7.87 -26.46
N LEU A 225 9.89 -6.69 -26.37
CA LEU A 225 9.96 -5.68 -27.41
C LEU A 225 11.29 -4.92 -27.27
N PRO A 226 12.06 -4.76 -28.36
CA PRO A 226 13.24 -3.89 -28.33
C PRO A 226 12.79 -2.48 -27.89
N PRO A 227 13.55 -1.82 -27.01
CA PRO A 227 13.12 -0.55 -26.44
C PRO A 227 12.85 0.47 -27.55
N PRO A 228 11.67 1.12 -27.59
CA PRO A 228 11.59 2.38 -28.29
C PRO A 228 12.33 3.39 -27.40
N PHE A 229 13.23 4.15 -28.02
CA PHE A 229 13.93 5.35 -27.54
C PHE A 229 15.45 5.22 -27.37
N PRO A 230 16.23 5.99 -28.16
CA PRO A 230 17.67 6.03 -28.08
C PRO A 230 18.12 6.82 -26.84
N SER A 231 19.14 6.27 -26.15
CA SER A 231 20.09 6.97 -25.28
C SER A 231 19.55 7.97 -24.25
N LEU A 232 19.29 7.48 -23.04
CA LEU A 232 19.70 8.19 -21.83
C LEU A 232 20.91 7.45 -21.25
N ARG A 233 22.07 7.63 -21.90
CA ARG A 233 23.32 7.43 -21.18
C ARG A 233 23.35 8.52 -20.10
N PRO A 234 23.59 8.20 -18.82
CA PRO A 234 23.95 9.23 -17.88
C PRO A 234 25.19 9.92 -18.46
N VAL A 235 25.09 11.22 -18.68
CA VAL A 235 26.26 12.06 -18.88
C VAL A 235 27.01 12.00 -17.56
N TYR A 236 27.86 10.99 -17.40
CA TYR A 236 28.98 11.10 -16.50
C TYR A 236 29.80 12.26 -17.08
N THR A 237 29.58 13.45 -16.54
CA THR A 237 30.57 14.51 -16.56
C THR A 237 31.81 13.90 -15.91
N LEU A 238 32.70 13.36 -16.74
CA LEU A 238 34.10 13.19 -16.42
C LEU A 238 34.62 14.60 -16.17
N THR A 239 34.47 15.08 -14.94
CA THR A 239 35.34 16.11 -14.39
C THR A 239 36.74 15.52 -14.45
N CYS A 240 37.44 15.81 -15.54
CA CYS A 240 38.85 15.56 -15.69
C CYS A 240 39.54 16.42 -14.63
N HIS A 241 39.79 15.84 -13.46
CA HIS A 241 40.66 16.45 -12.46
C HIS A 241 42.06 16.46 -13.09
N MET A 242 42.46 17.63 -13.61
CA MET A 242 43.86 17.93 -13.90
C MET A 242 44.66 17.75 -12.60
N GLN A 243 45.34 16.62 -12.46
CA GLN A 243 46.47 16.52 -11.55
C GLN A 243 47.68 17.15 -12.24
N CYS A 244 47.83 18.47 -12.07
CA CYS A 244 49.12 19.12 -12.27
C CYS A 244 50.02 18.68 -11.10
N THR A 245 50.95 17.77 -11.38
CA THR A 245 52.04 17.46 -10.45
C THR A 245 53.17 18.45 -10.70
N ASP A 246 53.35 19.38 -9.76
CA ASP A 246 54.54 20.23 -9.67
C ASP A 246 55.73 19.37 -9.25
N HIS A 247 56.72 19.19 -10.14
CA HIS A 247 58.08 18.96 -9.66
C HIS A 247 59.20 19.42 -10.61
N ASN A 248 59.86 20.48 -10.12
CA ASN A 248 61.30 20.73 -10.07
C ASN A 248 61.96 21.59 -11.19
N PRO A 249 62.73 22.64 -10.82
CA PRO A 249 63.29 23.63 -11.73
C PRO A 249 64.73 23.26 -12.10
N ASN A 250 64.96 22.97 -13.38
CA ASN A 250 66.21 23.22 -14.11
C ASN A 250 66.19 22.43 -15.42
N ARG A 251 65.78 23.06 -16.53
CA ARG A 251 66.45 22.84 -17.81
C ARG A 251 66.02 23.83 -18.88
N SER A 252 67.03 24.52 -19.39
CA SER A 252 67.03 25.38 -20.55
C SER A 252 66.82 24.61 -21.87
N ARG A 253 66.21 25.32 -22.84
CA ARG A 253 66.26 25.16 -24.31
C ARG A 253 65.21 24.28 -25.01
N LYS A 254 64.39 25.01 -25.80
CA LYS A 254 63.95 24.77 -27.19
C LYS A 254 63.41 23.37 -27.54
N SER A 255 62.09 23.28 -27.75
CA SER A 255 61.50 22.71 -28.99
C SER A 255 59.97 22.67 -28.96
N ARG A 256 59.36 23.24 -30.01
CA ARG A 256 58.09 22.91 -30.68
C ARG A 256 56.95 22.31 -29.84
N THR A 257 55.91 23.13 -29.67
CA THR A 257 54.53 22.71 -29.42
C THR A 257 54.03 21.82 -30.56
N SER A 258 53.81 20.54 -30.26
CA SER A 258 52.98 19.64 -31.07
C SER A 258 51.88 19.08 -30.17
N CYS A 259 50.67 19.62 -30.30
CA CYS A 259 49.47 19.01 -29.73
C CYS A 259 49.04 17.88 -30.65
N THR A 260 49.32 16.64 -30.24
CA THR A 260 48.80 15.44 -30.90
C THR A 260 47.43 15.13 -30.33
N THR A 261 46.41 15.15 -31.18
CA THR A 261 45.04 14.72 -30.92
C THR A 261 45.00 13.23 -30.56
N CYS A 262 44.42 12.87 -29.40
CA CYS A 262 44.03 11.49 -29.10
C CYS A 262 42.75 11.15 -29.89
N PRO A 263 42.66 9.98 -30.54
CA PRO A 263 41.40 9.49 -31.08
C PRO A 263 40.55 8.86 -29.95
N CYS A 264 39.31 9.33 -29.80
CA CYS A 264 38.28 8.58 -29.09
C CYS A 264 37.70 7.53 -30.04
N GLU A 265 37.92 6.25 -29.77
CA GLU A 265 37.22 5.16 -30.44
C GLU A 265 35.77 5.06 -29.90
N THR A 266 34.84 4.83 -30.83
CA THR A 266 33.38 4.70 -30.67
C THR A 266 32.92 3.47 -29.91
#